data_AF-A0A838VYN2-F1
#
_entry.id   AF-A0A838VYN2-F1
#
_cell.length_a   1.000
_cell.length_b   1.000
_cell.length_c   1.000
_cell.angle_alpha   90.00
_cell.angle_beta   90.00
_cell.angle_gamma   90.00
#
_symmetry.space_group_name_H-M   'P 1'
#
loop_
_entity.id
_entity.type
_entity.pdbx_description
1 polymer ?
#
loop_
_entity_poly.entity_id
_entity_poly.type
_entity_poly.pdbx_seq_one_letter_code
_entity_poly.pdbx_strand_id
1 'polypeptide(L)' 'PNSGYFYVDMDKTMSLFNRFASQTQRPIPPETSAIFNSIRGLGVTATQPDKSTSQVEMLLGLKPKS' A
#
# COMPACT_ATOMS: atom_id res chain seq x y z
N PRO A 1 -19.82 6.09 12.59
CA PRO A 1 -19.67 6.64 11.22
C PRO A 1 -18.39 6.12 10.55
N ASN A 2 -18.36 5.95 9.22
CA ASN A 2 -17.10 5.70 8.50
C ASN A 2 -16.36 7.04 8.41
N SER A 3 -15.17 7.12 8.99
CA SER A 3 -14.35 8.33 9.05
C SER A 3 -13.45 8.48 7.83
N GLY A 4 -13.35 7.44 6.99
CA GLY A 4 -12.64 7.48 5.72
C GLY A 4 -12.08 6.11 5.33
N TYR A 5 -11.79 5.96 4.05
CA TYR A 5 -11.07 4.81 3.52
C TYR A 5 -10.06 5.28 2.47
N PHE A 6 -8.97 4.53 2.32
CA PHE A 6 -8.08 4.66 1.18
C PHE A 6 -7.55 3.31 0.74
N TYR A 7 -7.18 3.24 -0.54
CA TYR A 7 -6.58 2.05 -1.15
C TYR A 7 -5.37 2.46 -1.99
N VAL A 8 -4.27 1.73 -1.80
CA VAL A 8 -3.06 1.86 -2.59
C VAL A 8 -2.99 0.68 -3.56
N ASP A 9 -3.09 0.98 -4.85
CA ASP A 9 -2.84 0.04 -5.94
C ASP A 9 -1.33 -0.06 -6.16
N MET A 10 -0.73 -1.21 -5.83
CA MET A 10 0.73 -1.34 -5.90
C MET A 10 1.25 -1.44 -7.33
N ASP A 11 0.46 -1.91 -8.29
CA ASP A 11 0.89 -1.95 -9.70
C ASP A 11 1.04 -0.53 -10.26
N LYS A 12 0.09 0.36 -9.93
CA LYS A 12 0.18 1.78 -10.31
C LYS A 12 1.27 2.51 -9.52
N THR A 13 1.34 2.26 -8.21
CA THR A 13 2.32 2.92 -7.33
C THR A 13 3.75 2.60 -7.73
N MET A 14 4.07 1.34 -8.01
CA MET A 14 5.42 0.93 -8.39
C MET A 14 5.88 1.55 -9.72
N SER A 15 4.97 1.80 -10.66
CA SER A 15 5.31 2.51 -11.90
C SER A 15 5.84 3.93 -11.62
N LEU A 16 5.21 4.65 -10.69
CA LEU A 16 5.61 5.99 -10.29
C LEU A 16 6.90 5.96 -9.46
N PHE A 17 6.99 5.03 -8.52
CA PHE A 17 8.15 4.87 -7.65
C PHE A 17 9.43 4.57 -8.46
N ASN A 18 9.34 3.66 -9.44
CA ASN A 18 10.46 3.34 -10.33
C ASN A 18 10.91 4.54 -11.17
N ARG A 19 9.97 5.40 -11.60
CA ARG A 19 10.28 6.64 -12.30
C ARG A 19 11.05 7.63 -11.42
N PHE A 20 10.68 7.77 -10.15
CA PHE A 20 11.41 8.63 -9.22
C PHE A 20 12.79 8.07 -8.85
N ALA A 21 12.89 6.75 -8.66
CA ALA A 21 14.15 6.09 -8.35
C ALA A 21 15.19 6.30 -9.48
N SER A 22 14.75 6.23 -10.74
CA SER A 22 15.63 6.49 -11.89
C SER A 22 16.07 7.96 -11.98
N GLN A 23 15.18 8.90 -11.67
CA GLN A 23 15.51 10.34 -11.64
C GLN A 23 16.49 10.72 -10.53
N THR A 24 16.40 10.05 -9.38
CA THR A 24 17.23 10.35 -8.20
C THR A 24 18.54 9.56 -8.16
N GLN A 25 18.78 8.67 -9.14
CA GLN A 25 19.92 7.75 -9.16
C GLN A 25 20.08 6.94 -7.86
N ARG A 26 18.98 6.72 -7.14
CA ARG A 26 18.93 5.91 -5.92
C ARG A 26 18.23 4.59 -6.23
N PRO A 27 18.97 3.57 -6.68
CA PRO A 27 18.38 2.28 -6.99
C PRO A 27 17.76 1.66 -5.74
N ILE A 28 16.61 1.02 -5.91
CA ILE A 28 15.91 0.30 -4.85
C ILE A 28 16.62 -1.05 -4.68
N PRO A 29 16.96 -1.47 -3.44
CA PRO A 29 17.51 -2.79 -3.20
C PRO A 29 16.63 -3.90 -3.78
N PRO A 30 17.20 -4.99 -4.33
CA PRO A 30 16.42 -6.08 -4.92
C PRO A 30 15.42 -6.72 -3.95
N GLU A 31 15.79 -6.88 -2.69
CA GLU A 31 14.96 -7.48 -1.64
C GLU A 31 13.72 -6.61 -1.35
N THR A 32 13.92 -5.29 -1.26
CA THR A 32 12.82 -4.32 -1.09
C THR A 32 11.89 -4.34 -2.30
N SER A 33 12.45 -4.42 -3.51
CA SER A 33 11.66 -4.51 -4.74
C SER A 33 10.84 -5.80 -4.79
N ALA A 34 11.40 -6.92 -4.34
CA ALA A 34 10.70 -8.20 -4.27
C ALA A 34 9.49 -8.12 -3.32
N ILE A 35 9.66 -7.49 -2.15
CA ILE A 35 8.55 -7.27 -1.20
C ILE A 35 7.46 -6.41 -1.85
N PHE A 36 7.79 -5.24 -2.39
CA PHE A 36 6.78 -4.37 -3.01
C PHE A 36 6.08 -5.02 -4.20
N ASN A 37 6.82 -5.74 -5.03
CA ASN A 37 6.27 -6.43 -6.19
C ASN A 37 5.34 -7.60 -5.79
N SER A 38 5.50 -8.17 -4.59
CA SER A 38 4.62 -9.22 -4.07
C SER A 38 3.26 -8.70 -3.59
N ILE A 39 3.13 -7.40 -3.34
CA ILE A 39 1.90 -6.78 -2.86
C ILE A 39 1.04 -6.38 -4.06
N ARG A 40 -0.24 -6.74 -4.02
CA ARG A 40 -1.26 -6.30 -4.98
C ARG A 40 -1.86 -4.96 -4.57
N GLY A 41 -2.16 -4.80 -3.28
CA GLY A 41 -2.67 -3.55 -2.76
C GLY A 41 -2.78 -3.53 -1.25
N LEU A 42 -2.92 -2.32 -0.72
CA LEU A 42 -3.10 -2.04 0.70
C LEU A 42 -4.37 -1.21 0.88
N GLY A 43 -5.33 -1.71 1.65
CA GLY A 43 -6.55 -1.01 2.01
C GLY A 43 -6.54 -0.64 3.48
N VAL A 44 -7.00 0.58 3.81
CA VAL A 44 -7.24 0.99 5.19
C VAL A 44 -8.61 1.64 5.28
N THR A 45 -9.36 1.26 6.31
CA THR A 45 -10.65 1.86 6.65
C THR A 45 -10.61 2.30 8.11
N ALA A 46 -10.99 3.55 8.37
CA ALA A 46 -11.16 4.07 9.71
C ALA A 46 -12.65 4.23 10.00
N THR A 47 -13.12 3.65 11.10
CA THR A 47 -14.51 3.79 11.54
C THR A 47 -14.53 4.24 12.99
N GLN A 48 -15.60 4.94 13.35
CA GLN A 48 -15.84 5.39 14.72
C GLN A 48 -17.25 4.94 15.11
N PRO A 49 -17.41 3.72 15.66
CA PRO A 49 -18.74 3.20 16.02
C PRO A 49 -19.44 4.06 17.08
N ASP A 50 -18.70 4.66 18.00
CA ASP A 50 -19.20 5.58 19.03
C ASP A 50 -18.20 6.72 19.29
N LYS A 51 -18.57 7.71 20.12
CA LYS A 51 -17.74 8.92 20.36
C LYS A 51 -16.41 8.65 21.07
N SER A 52 -16.25 7.50 21.72
CA SER A 52 -15.05 7.11 22.48
C SER A 52 -14.21 6.05 21.78
N THR A 53 -14.74 5.37 20.76
CA THR A 53 -14.10 4.22 20.13
C THR A 53 -13.77 4.48 18.67
N SER A 54 -12.48 4.46 18.33
CA SER A 54 -12.00 4.46 16.95
C SER A 54 -11.47 3.09 16.58
N GLN A 55 -11.85 2.60 15.40
CA GLN A 55 -11.43 1.32 14.84
C GLN A 55 -10.73 1.55 13.51
N VAL A 56 -9.62 0.85 13.31
CA VAL A 56 -8.87 0.86 12.04
C VAL A 56 -8.75 -0.58 11.57
N GLU A 57 -9.17 -0.82 10.34
CA GLU A 57 -8.96 -2.08 9.64
C GLU A 57 -7.92 -1.87 8.54
N MET A 58 -6.94 -2.79 8.47
CA MET A 58 -5.92 -2.81 7.42
C MET A 58 -5.97 -4.14 6.69
N LEU A 59 -6.01 -4.08 5.37
CA LEU A 59 -6.02 -5.25 4.49
C LEU A 59 -4.78 -5.21 3.60
N LEU A 60 -3.96 -6.27 3.66
CA LEU A 60 -2.83 -6.48 2.78
C LEU A 60 -3.16 -7.57 1.76
N GLY A 61 -3.28 -7.19 0.49
CA GLY A 61 -3.47 -8.13 -0.61
C GLY A 61 -2.13 -8.52 -1.22
N LEU A 62 -1.81 -9.81 -1.24
CA LEU A 62 -0.65 -10.34 -1.95
C LEU A 62 -1.03 -10.78 -3.37
N LYS A 63 -0.07 -10.73 -4.29
CA LYS A 63 -0.21 -11.33 -5.62
C LYS A 63 -0.17 -12.86 -5.50
N PRO A 64 -0.83 -13.59 -6.42
CA PRO A 64 -0.74 -15.05 -6.47
C PRO A 64 0.72 -15.49 -6.63
N LYS A 65 1.05 -16.64 -6.04
CA LYS A 65 2.31 -17.31 -6.35
C LYS A 65 2.23 -17.84 -7.79
N SER A 66 3.22 -17.48 -8.62
CA SER A 66 3.39 -18.04 -9.97
C SER A 66 3.71 -19.53 -9.93
#